data_AF-A0A9D8ILU5-F1
#
_entry.id   AF-A0A9D8ILU5-F1
#
_cell.length_a   1.000
_cell.length_b   1.000
_cell.length_c   1.000
_cell.angle_alpha   90.00
_cell.angle_beta   90.00
_cell.angle_gamma   90.00
#
_symmetry.space_group_name_H-M   'P 1'
#
loop_
_entity.id
_entity.type
_entity.pdbx_description
1 polymer ?
#
loop_
_entity_poly.entity_id
_entity_poly.type
_entity_poly.pdbx_seq_one_letter_code
_entity_poly.pdbx_strand_id
1 'polypeptide(L)'
;MTDHEDGATPAGRGLALALANSREETSRGLARLSGGAIEPHESHAGISAPPLEAWAAAISHAPLPAPEVPPCWADLVLDCPRMVHIVFAPGDFPQRLDVDGVFSEPGRPCETPKGRHGPLRDWADRQASANALLLAAGILRMAGDAEGSLEVLNRARNGGAGIHDHANLMGALAFESGDMPAARRYWESLPDGPARWHNLGLAALVSGSPSRALFEQAANALEDADPWHHLAALYAEISSS
;
A
#
# COMPACT_ATOMS: atom_id res chain seq x y z
N MET A 1 -39.53 23.21 -6.62
CA MET A 1 -39.80 21.86 -7.16
C MET A 1 -38.78 21.64 -8.25
N THR A 2 -37.62 21.13 -7.85
CA THR A 2 -36.48 20.85 -8.73
C THR A 2 -35.99 19.49 -8.30
N ASP A 3 -36.30 18.50 -9.13
CA ASP A 3 -35.85 17.12 -9.01
C ASP A 3 -34.32 17.10 -9.19
N HIS A 4 -33.61 16.58 -8.20
CA HIS A 4 -32.20 16.21 -8.34
C HIS A 4 -32.14 14.77 -8.85
N GLU A 5 -31.79 14.62 -10.13
CA GLU A 5 -31.45 13.32 -10.71
C GLU A 5 -30.10 12.83 -10.16
N ASP A 6 -30.14 11.62 -9.61
CA ASP A 6 -29.05 10.95 -8.91
C ASP A 6 -28.11 10.25 -9.92
N GLY A 7 -27.05 10.97 -10.30
CA GLY A 7 -26.08 10.62 -11.35
C GLY A 7 -24.97 9.66 -10.91
N ALA A 8 -25.30 8.54 -10.28
CA ALA A 8 -24.31 7.48 -10.05
C ALA A 8 -23.99 6.77 -11.38
N THR A 9 -22.70 6.78 -11.76
CA THR A 9 -22.22 6.10 -12.98
C THR A 9 -22.45 4.58 -12.90
N PRO A 10 -22.68 3.88 -14.03
CA PRO A 10 -22.96 2.44 -14.05
C PRO A 10 -21.92 1.58 -13.31
N ALA A 11 -20.65 2.00 -13.31
CA ALA A 11 -19.57 1.34 -12.59
C ALA A 11 -19.66 1.53 -11.05
N GLY A 12 -20.05 2.72 -10.59
CA GLY A 12 -20.26 2.99 -9.16
C GLY A 12 -21.45 2.24 -8.58
N ARG A 13 -22.50 2.00 -9.39
CA ARG A 13 -23.65 1.16 -9.01
C ARG A 13 -23.26 -0.31 -8.86
N GLY A 14 -22.33 -0.81 -9.68
CA GLY A 14 -21.83 -2.19 -9.61
C GLY A 14 -21.06 -2.48 -8.32
N LEU A 15 -20.14 -1.59 -7.94
CA LEU A 15 -19.37 -1.71 -6.70
C LEU A 15 -20.24 -1.55 -5.45
N ALA A 16 -21.19 -0.60 -5.47
CA ALA A 16 -22.15 -0.41 -4.39
C ALA A 16 -23.07 -1.62 -4.21
N LEU A 17 -23.52 -2.25 -5.31
CA LEU A 17 -24.30 -3.50 -5.24
C LEU A 17 -23.46 -4.68 -4.74
N ALA A 18 -22.20 -4.80 -5.16
CA ALA A 18 -21.30 -5.87 -4.70
C ALA A 18 -21.03 -5.74 -3.19
N LEU A 19 -20.82 -4.52 -2.69
CA LEU A 19 -20.64 -4.23 -1.27
C LEU A 19 -21.95 -4.39 -0.46
N ALA A 20 -23.10 -4.05 -1.05
CA ALA A 20 -24.41 -4.22 -0.41
C ALA A 20 -24.83 -5.70 -0.33
N ASN A 21 -24.61 -6.48 -1.39
CA ASN A 21 -24.88 -7.92 -1.42
C ASN A 21 -23.94 -8.67 -0.46
N SER A 22 -22.67 -8.25 -0.37
CA SER A 22 -21.71 -8.73 0.62
C SER A 22 -22.19 -8.46 2.05
N ARG A 23 -22.74 -7.28 2.33
CA ARG A 23 -23.36 -6.95 3.64
C ARG A 23 -24.60 -7.79 3.95
N GLU A 24 -25.43 -8.10 2.97
CA GLU A 24 -26.67 -8.86 3.18
C GLU A 24 -26.42 -10.37 3.40
N GLU A 25 -25.44 -10.95 2.69
CA GLU A 25 -24.98 -12.33 2.92
C GLU A 25 -24.27 -12.46 4.28
N THR A 26 -23.47 -11.46 4.66
CA THR A 26 -22.83 -11.36 5.99
C THR A 26 -23.88 -11.26 7.11
N SER A 27 -24.94 -10.48 6.91
CA SER A 27 -26.03 -10.32 7.89
C SER A 27 -26.86 -11.57 8.11
N ARG A 28 -27.01 -12.45 7.09
CA ARG A 28 -27.71 -13.73 7.22
C ARG A 28 -26.88 -14.81 7.92
N GLY A 29 -25.55 -14.73 7.87
CA GLY A 29 -24.64 -15.58 8.64
C GLY A 29 -24.58 -15.24 10.14
N LEU A 30 -24.72 -13.96 10.48
CA LEU A 30 -24.56 -13.42 11.84
C LEU A 30 -25.73 -13.69 12.82
N ALA A 31 -26.86 -14.23 12.36
CA ALA A 31 -28.02 -14.47 13.22
C ALA A 31 -27.89 -15.69 14.17
N ARG A 32 -26.74 -16.39 14.21
CA ARG A 32 -26.59 -17.65 14.97
C ARG A 32 -25.58 -17.68 16.10
N LEU A 33 -24.77 -16.65 16.35
CA LEU A 33 -23.77 -16.70 17.43
C LEU A 33 -23.73 -15.38 18.18
N SER A 34 -24.31 -15.38 19.37
CA SER A 34 -24.20 -14.30 20.35
C SER A 34 -23.19 -14.70 21.43
N GLY A 35 -22.16 -13.87 21.65
CA GLY A 35 -21.47 -13.82 22.93
C GLY A 35 -19.95 -13.63 22.89
N GLY A 36 -19.50 -12.37 22.83
CA GLY A 36 -18.32 -11.93 23.58
C GLY A 36 -16.95 -11.92 22.87
N ALA A 37 -16.43 -10.70 22.70
CA ALA A 37 -15.03 -10.28 22.61
C ALA A 37 -14.20 -10.82 21.41
N ILE A 38 -14.18 -10.00 20.35
CA ILE A 38 -13.26 -10.03 19.20
C ILE A 38 -13.21 -11.40 18.50
N GLU A 39 -14.12 -11.61 17.56
CA GLU A 39 -13.99 -12.71 16.61
C GLU A 39 -12.81 -12.43 15.67
N PRO A 40 -11.83 -13.34 15.56
CA PRO A 40 -10.81 -13.27 14.53
C PRO A 40 -11.51 -13.33 13.17
N HIS A 41 -11.37 -12.27 12.37
CA HIS A 41 -11.81 -12.25 10.97
C HIS A 41 -10.90 -13.13 10.11
N GLU A 42 -10.72 -14.40 10.45
CA GLU A 42 -10.23 -15.38 9.51
C GLU A 42 -11.43 -16.08 8.86
N SER A 43 -11.80 -15.56 7.71
CA SER A 43 -12.40 -16.36 6.67
C SER A 43 -11.73 -15.95 5.37
N HIS A 44 -10.69 -16.70 5.01
CA HIS A 44 -10.21 -16.88 3.64
C HIS A 44 -11.33 -17.44 2.74
N ALA A 45 -12.49 -16.80 2.68
CA ALA A 45 -13.38 -16.90 1.56
C ALA A 45 -12.79 -15.93 0.54
N GLY A 46 -11.98 -16.47 -0.38
CA GLY A 46 -11.28 -15.70 -1.40
C GLY A 46 -12.25 -14.79 -2.17
N ILE A 47 -12.37 -13.55 -1.71
CA ILE A 47 -12.94 -12.46 -2.50
C ILE A 47 -11.85 -12.12 -3.52
N SER A 48 -11.75 -12.94 -4.56
CA SER A 48 -10.95 -12.62 -5.73
C SER A 48 -11.78 -11.67 -6.58
N ALA A 49 -11.61 -10.37 -6.33
CA ALA A 49 -12.05 -9.39 -7.31
C ALA A 49 -11.31 -9.69 -8.64
N PRO A 50 -11.98 -9.63 -9.80
CA PRO A 50 -11.32 -9.72 -11.09
C PRO A 50 -10.09 -8.79 -11.12
N PRO A 51 -8.93 -9.23 -11.65
CA PRO A 51 -7.69 -8.46 -11.56
C PRO A 51 -7.80 -7.00 -12.03
N LEU A 52 -8.62 -6.73 -13.05
CA LEU A 52 -8.89 -5.38 -13.53
C LEU A 52 -9.69 -4.52 -12.53
N GLU A 53 -10.65 -5.12 -11.82
CA GLU A 53 -11.41 -4.43 -10.77
C GLU A 53 -10.54 -4.19 -9.54
N ALA A 54 -9.70 -5.17 -9.18
CA ALA A 54 -8.70 -5.01 -8.12
C ALA A 54 -7.70 -3.88 -8.48
N TRP A 55 -7.21 -3.84 -9.72
CA TRP A 55 -6.38 -2.75 -10.21
C TRP A 55 -7.12 -1.41 -10.09
N ALA A 56 -8.33 -1.30 -10.66
CA ALA A 56 -9.12 -0.08 -10.68
C ALA A 56 -9.40 0.46 -9.27
N ALA A 57 -9.77 -0.41 -8.32
CA ALA A 57 -9.98 -0.04 -6.93
C ALA A 57 -8.68 0.37 -6.24
N ALA A 58 -7.57 -0.30 -6.55
CA ALA A 58 -6.29 0.00 -5.93
C ALA A 58 -5.72 1.35 -6.42
N ILE A 59 -5.92 1.69 -7.70
CA ILE A 59 -5.49 2.99 -8.27
C ILE A 59 -6.48 4.13 -8.03
N SER A 60 -7.76 3.86 -7.70
CA SER A 60 -8.74 4.94 -7.47
C SER A 60 -8.39 5.82 -6.27
N HIS A 61 -7.56 5.29 -5.37
CA HIS A 61 -7.02 6.00 -4.22
C HIS A 61 -5.58 6.47 -4.42
N ALA A 62 -4.96 6.19 -5.58
CA ALA A 62 -3.61 6.64 -5.85
C ALA A 62 -3.61 8.16 -6.12
N PRO A 63 -2.67 8.92 -5.54
CA PRO A 63 -2.57 10.37 -5.75
C PRO A 63 -2.05 10.74 -7.16
N LEU A 64 -1.72 9.74 -7.98
CA LEU A 64 -1.11 9.90 -9.29
C LEU A 64 -2.03 9.38 -10.40
N PRO A 65 -2.01 10.00 -11.59
CA PRO A 65 -2.75 9.49 -12.74
C PRO A 65 -2.33 8.04 -13.02
N ALA A 66 -3.32 7.16 -13.12
CA ALA A 66 -3.08 5.74 -13.20
C ALA A 66 -2.45 5.34 -14.55
N PRO A 67 -1.38 4.53 -14.55
CA PRO A 67 -0.86 3.92 -15.75
C PRO A 67 -1.82 2.84 -16.26
N GLU A 68 -1.54 2.36 -17.46
CA GLU A 68 -2.19 1.16 -17.98
C GLU A 68 -1.93 -0.04 -17.05
N VAL A 69 -2.89 -0.96 -16.94
CA VAL A 69 -2.73 -2.18 -16.13
C VAL A 69 -1.55 -2.99 -16.66
N PRO A 70 -0.63 -3.49 -15.79
CA PRO A 70 0.41 -4.42 -16.22
C PRO A 70 -0.19 -5.69 -16.84
N PRO A 71 0.37 -6.21 -17.96
CA PRO A 71 -0.18 -7.40 -18.62
C PRO A 71 -0.12 -8.66 -17.75
N CYS A 72 0.79 -8.71 -16.77
CA CYS A 72 0.94 -9.80 -15.81
C CYS A 72 0.30 -9.50 -14.44
N TRP A 73 -0.58 -8.50 -14.32
CA TRP A 73 -1.15 -8.08 -13.04
C TRP A 73 -1.84 -9.22 -12.27
N ALA A 74 -2.60 -10.07 -12.98
CA ALA A 74 -3.28 -11.22 -12.38
C ALA A 74 -2.27 -12.17 -11.70
N ASP A 75 -1.23 -12.56 -12.43
CA ASP A 75 -0.18 -13.45 -11.92
C ASP A 75 0.59 -12.78 -10.78
N LEU A 76 0.88 -11.48 -10.88
CA LEU A 76 1.54 -10.71 -9.83
C LEU A 76 0.74 -10.69 -8.53
N VAL A 77 -0.58 -10.51 -8.60
CA VAL A 77 -1.44 -10.52 -7.40
C VAL A 77 -1.48 -11.91 -6.75
N LEU A 78 -1.50 -12.97 -7.57
CA LEU A 78 -1.51 -14.35 -7.08
C LEU A 78 -0.15 -14.75 -6.46
N ASP A 79 0.95 -14.39 -7.12
CA ASP A 79 2.31 -14.74 -6.69
C ASP A 79 2.84 -13.83 -5.58
N CYS A 80 2.29 -12.62 -5.45
CA CYS A 80 2.74 -11.60 -4.52
C CYS A 80 1.53 -10.93 -3.86
N PRO A 81 1.03 -11.49 -2.73
CA PRO A 81 -0.16 -10.99 -2.05
C PRO A 81 -0.11 -9.49 -1.73
N ARG A 82 1.07 -8.92 -1.48
CA ARG A 82 1.23 -7.47 -1.22
C ARG A 82 0.80 -6.58 -2.38
N MET A 83 0.74 -7.11 -3.60
CA MET A 83 0.35 -6.36 -4.80
C MET A 83 -1.10 -5.85 -4.74
N VAL A 84 -1.97 -6.48 -3.95
CA VAL A 84 -3.33 -5.96 -3.71
C VAL A 84 -3.32 -4.57 -3.06
N HIS A 85 -2.21 -4.19 -2.44
CA HIS A 85 -2.04 -2.92 -1.76
C HIS A 85 -1.23 -1.91 -2.59
N ILE A 86 -1.59 -1.72 -3.87
CA ILE A 86 -0.89 -0.77 -4.76
C ILE A 86 -0.83 0.65 -4.21
N VAL A 87 -1.71 0.99 -3.28
CA VAL A 87 -1.71 2.30 -2.62
C VAL A 87 -0.39 2.57 -1.88
N PHE A 88 0.38 1.54 -1.53
CA PHE A 88 1.74 1.66 -0.99
C PHE A 88 2.82 1.87 -2.06
N ALA A 89 2.50 1.69 -3.34
CA ALA A 89 3.47 1.76 -4.42
C ALA A 89 4.23 3.10 -4.41
N PRO A 90 3.61 4.28 -4.19
CA PRO A 90 4.31 5.57 -4.09
C PRO A 90 5.35 5.69 -2.97
N GLY A 91 5.49 4.68 -2.10
CA GLY A 91 6.46 4.66 -1.00
C GLY A 91 5.94 5.26 0.29
N ASP A 92 4.70 5.75 0.29
CA ASP A 92 3.98 6.10 1.51
C ASP A 92 3.65 4.81 2.26
N PHE A 93 4.06 4.73 3.53
CA PHE A 93 3.79 3.58 4.39
C PHE A 93 4.27 2.25 3.77
N PRO A 94 5.55 2.08 3.38
CA PRO A 94 5.99 0.89 2.67
C PRO A 94 5.92 -0.31 3.62
N GLN A 95 4.79 -0.99 3.60
CA GLN A 95 4.54 -2.09 4.48
C GLN A 95 5.35 -3.29 4.03
N ARG A 96 6.09 -3.85 4.99
CA ARG A 96 6.56 -5.24 4.98
C ARG A 96 5.74 -6.04 6.00
N LEU A 97 4.43 -5.80 6.07
CA LEU A 97 3.57 -6.53 6.99
C LEU A 97 3.52 -7.99 6.52
N ASP A 98 4.37 -8.81 7.13
CA ASP A 98 3.99 -10.19 7.42
C ASP A 98 2.96 -10.09 8.56
N VAL A 99 1.67 -10.07 8.23
CA VAL A 99 0.60 -9.85 9.23
C VAL A 99 0.67 -10.88 10.36
N ASP A 100 1.06 -12.12 10.03
CA ASP A 100 1.26 -13.20 10.99
C ASP A 100 2.54 -12.97 11.84
N GLY A 101 3.59 -12.45 11.19
CA GLY A 101 4.85 -12.08 11.82
C GLY A 101 4.79 -10.81 12.67
N VAL A 102 3.87 -9.89 12.41
CA VAL A 102 3.82 -8.57 13.07
C VAL A 102 3.57 -8.65 14.57
N PHE A 103 2.80 -9.65 15.01
CA PHE A 103 2.56 -9.89 16.43
C PHE A 103 3.64 -10.74 17.10
N SER A 104 4.41 -11.51 16.32
CA SER A 104 5.37 -12.48 16.84
C SER A 104 6.81 -11.96 16.81
N GLU A 105 7.20 -11.28 15.73
CA GLU A 105 8.50 -10.67 15.48
C GLU A 105 8.31 -9.30 14.79
N PRO A 106 7.88 -8.27 15.55
CA PRO A 106 7.67 -6.94 15.01
C PRO A 106 8.94 -6.43 14.33
N GLY A 107 8.85 -6.09 13.04
CA GLY A 107 9.98 -5.59 12.27
C GLY A 107 10.76 -6.65 11.49
N ARG A 108 10.34 -7.92 11.50
CA ARG A 108 10.92 -8.92 10.59
C ARG A 108 10.68 -8.51 9.12
N PRO A 109 11.74 -8.38 8.32
CA PRO A 109 11.65 -8.19 6.88
C PRO A 109 10.81 -9.28 6.18
N CYS A 110 9.65 -8.94 5.58
CA CYS A 110 8.94 -9.88 4.70
C CYS A 110 9.82 -10.27 3.50
N GLU A 111 9.95 -11.56 3.18
CA GLU A 111 10.73 -12.03 2.03
C GLU A 111 10.15 -11.47 0.73
N THR A 112 11.00 -10.94 -0.15
CA THR A 112 10.59 -10.48 -1.47
C THR A 112 10.42 -11.68 -2.41
N PRO A 113 9.31 -11.78 -3.16
CA PRO A 113 9.14 -12.85 -4.12
C PRO A 113 10.24 -12.77 -5.19
N LYS A 114 10.84 -13.91 -5.51
CA LYS A 114 11.79 -14.04 -6.61
C LYS A 114 11.02 -14.42 -7.87
N GLY A 115 10.60 -13.43 -8.64
CA GLY A 115 9.72 -13.59 -9.79
C GLY A 115 10.40 -13.38 -11.16
N ARG A 116 9.71 -13.74 -12.23
CA ARG A 116 10.10 -13.33 -13.59
C ARG A 116 9.61 -11.90 -13.84
N HIS A 117 10.51 -10.93 -13.72
CA HIS A 117 10.15 -9.51 -13.85
C HIS A 117 10.11 -8.97 -15.29
N GLY A 118 10.52 -9.76 -16.29
CA GLY A 118 10.63 -9.32 -17.69
C GLY A 118 9.39 -8.59 -18.24
N PRO A 119 8.19 -9.21 -18.24
CA PRO A 119 6.97 -8.56 -18.73
C PRO A 119 6.59 -7.28 -17.95
N LEU A 120 6.94 -7.21 -16.67
CA LEU A 120 6.68 -6.06 -15.82
C LEU A 120 7.67 -4.92 -16.13
N ARG A 121 8.95 -5.24 -16.35
CA ARG A 121 9.96 -4.27 -16.81
C ARG A 121 9.57 -3.68 -18.18
N ASP A 122 9.19 -4.53 -19.14
CA ASP A 122 8.74 -4.09 -20.47
C ASP A 122 7.52 -3.16 -20.39
N TRP A 123 6.60 -3.43 -19.44
CA TRP A 123 5.45 -2.56 -19.19
C TRP A 123 5.86 -1.23 -18.55
N ALA A 124 6.77 -1.25 -17.57
CA ALA A 124 7.28 -0.04 -16.93
C ALA A 124 8.03 0.85 -17.93
N ASP A 125 8.73 0.25 -18.89
CA ASP A 125 9.45 0.96 -19.94
C ASP A 125 8.56 1.78 -20.88
N ARG A 126 7.32 1.33 -21.09
CA ARG A 126 6.33 2.03 -21.93
C ARG A 126 5.70 3.24 -21.25
N GLN A 127 5.93 3.46 -19.96
CA GLN A 127 5.36 4.60 -19.25
C GLN A 127 6.03 5.91 -19.69
N ALA A 128 5.20 6.89 -20.03
CA ALA A 128 5.67 8.14 -20.66
C ALA A 128 5.75 9.34 -19.71
N SER A 129 5.00 9.33 -18.59
CA SER A 129 4.96 10.46 -17.65
C SER A 129 5.78 10.16 -16.40
N ALA A 130 6.31 11.20 -15.77
CA ALA A 130 7.04 11.07 -14.50
C ALA A 130 6.19 10.38 -13.41
N ASN A 131 4.91 10.71 -13.32
CA ASN A 131 3.99 10.12 -12.35
C ASN A 131 3.72 8.64 -12.63
N ALA A 132 3.53 8.26 -13.90
CA ALA A 132 3.38 6.86 -14.28
C ALA A 132 4.66 6.06 -14.03
N LEU A 133 5.84 6.66 -14.25
CA LEU A 133 7.12 6.05 -13.93
C LEU A 133 7.32 5.88 -12.41
N LEU A 134 6.90 6.84 -11.58
CA LEU A 134 6.93 6.70 -10.10
C LEU A 134 6.10 5.49 -9.64
N LEU A 135 4.87 5.38 -10.15
CA LEU A 135 3.99 4.25 -9.81
C LEU A 135 4.55 2.91 -10.34
N ALA A 136 5.09 2.90 -11.56
CA ALA A 136 5.73 1.72 -12.12
C ALA A 136 6.96 1.27 -11.32
N ALA A 137 7.79 2.22 -10.86
CA ALA A 137 8.89 1.94 -9.95
C ALA A 137 8.38 1.33 -8.63
N GLY A 138 7.34 1.92 -8.04
CA GLY A 138 6.69 1.39 -6.84
C GLY A 138 6.20 -0.06 -6.99
N ILE A 139 5.58 -0.37 -8.13
CA ILE A 139 5.11 -1.72 -8.46
C ILE A 139 6.28 -2.69 -8.64
N LEU A 140 7.35 -2.29 -9.35
CA LEU A 140 8.57 -3.10 -9.49
C LEU A 140 9.20 -3.41 -8.12
N ARG A 141 9.28 -2.40 -7.24
CA ARG A 141 9.72 -2.56 -5.85
C ARG A 141 8.87 -3.60 -5.12
N MET A 142 7.54 -3.45 -5.14
CA MET A 142 6.62 -4.39 -4.48
C MET A 142 6.71 -5.80 -5.08
N ALA A 143 7.02 -5.92 -6.37
CA ALA A 143 7.25 -7.21 -7.01
C ALA A 143 8.61 -7.84 -6.64
N GLY A 144 9.47 -7.16 -5.88
CA GLY A 144 10.81 -7.62 -5.50
C GLY A 144 11.93 -7.25 -6.48
N ASP A 145 11.61 -6.49 -7.54
CA ASP A 145 12.57 -6.06 -8.57
C ASP A 145 13.19 -4.70 -8.21
N ALA A 146 14.04 -4.70 -7.18
CA ALA A 146 14.67 -3.48 -6.68
C ALA A 146 15.56 -2.77 -7.73
N GLU A 147 16.25 -3.55 -8.59
CA GLU A 147 17.08 -3.01 -9.66
C GLU A 147 16.23 -2.31 -10.73
N GLY A 148 15.21 -3.00 -11.26
CA GLY A 148 14.30 -2.40 -12.24
C GLY A 148 13.57 -1.20 -11.66
N SER A 149 13.16 -1.26 -10.39
CA SER A 149 12.56 -0.12 -9.69
C SER A 149 13.50 1.08 -9.66
N LEU A 150 14.79 0.89 -9.35
CA LEU A 150 15.76 1.98 -9.28
C LEU A 150 16.00 2.61 -10.66
N GLU A 151 16.10 1.80 -11.71
CA GLU A 151 16.26 2.26 -13.09
C GLU A 151 15.07 3.15 -13.52
N VAL A 152 13.84 2.67 -13.29
CA VAL A 152 12.61 3.40 -13.63
C VAL A 152 12.47 4.66 -12.77
N LEU A 153 12.83 4.61 -11.49
CA LEU A 153 12.79 5.77 -10.59
C LEU A 153 13.74 6.88 -11.03
N ASN A 154 14.96 6.54 -11.45
CA ASN A 154 15.91 7.51 -12.01
C ASN A 154 15.37 8.16 -13.30
N ARG A 155 14.68 7.40 -14.15
CA ARG A 155 13.99 7.96 -15.33
C ARG A 155 12.85 8.88 -14.93
N ALA A 156 12.04 8.52 -13.93
CA ALA A 156 10.99 9.39 -13.39
C ALA A 156 11.58 10.73 -12.92
N ARG A 157 12.72 10.69 -12.21
CA ARG A 157 13.43 11.88 -11.75
C ARG A 157 13.86 12.77 -12.90
N ASN A 158 14.47 12.20 -13.93
CA ASN A 158 14.89 12.92 -15.13
C ASN A 158 13.70 13.46 -15.94
N GLY A 159 12.55 12.79 -15.84
CA GLY A 159 11.27 13.23 -16.42
C GLY A 159 10.54 14.31 -15.64
N GLY A 160 11.11 14.81 -14.54
CA GLY A 160 10.53 15.90 -13.75
C GLY A 160 9.67 15.46 -12.56
N ALA A 161 9.81 14.21 -12.08
CA ALA A 161 9.16 13.78 -10.85
C ALA A 161 9.52 14.69 -9.66
N GLY A 162 8.55 14.90 -8.77
CA GLY A 162 8.73 15.64 -7.54
C GLY A 162 9.91 15.11 -6.72
N ILE A 163 10.68 16.02 -6.12
CA ILE A 163 11.85 15.62 -5.33
C ILE A 163 11.45 14.79 -4.11
N HIS A 164 10.30 15.08 -3.52
CA HIS A 164 9.78 14.37 -2.35
C HIS A 164 9.26 12.98 -2.73
N ASP A 165 8.50 12.84 -3.82
CA ASP A 165 8.03 11.53 -4.29
C ASP A 165 9.21 10.60 -4.61
N HIS A 166 10.23 11.14 -5.29
CA HIS A 166 11.45 10.41 -5.58
C HIS A 166 12.19 10.01 -4.29
N ALA A 167 12.39 10.94 -3.35
CA ALA A 167 13.06 10.65 -2.08
C ALA A 167 12.28 9.60 -1.26
N ASN A 168 10.95 9.65 -1.28
CA ASN A 168 10.10 8.72 -0.55
C ASN A 168 10.27 7.28 -1.07
N LEU A 169 10.24 7.10 -2.40
CA LEU A 169 10.50 5.82 -3.04
C LEU A 169 11.93 5.32 -2.84
N MET A 170 12.93 6.20 -2.87
CA MET A 170 14.32 5.84 -2.54
C MET A 170 14.43 5.34 -1.09
N GLY A 171 13.72 5.98 -0.17
CA GLY A 171 13.61 5.53 1.22
C GLY A 171 12.96 4.14 1.33
N ALA A 172 11.86 3.92 0.61
CA ALA A 172 11.19 2.63 0.55
C ALA A 172 12.07 1.51 -0.03
N LEU A 173 12.84 1.79 -1.10
CA LEU A 173 13.80 0.84 -1.66
C LEU A 173 14.91 0.48 -0.67
N ALA A 174 15.48 1.48 0.01
CA ALA A 174 16.49 1.25 1.04
C ALA A 174 15.93 0.46 2.23
N PHE A 175 14.67 0.73 2.61
CA PHE A 175 14.00 0.00 3.67
C PHE A 175 13.79 -1.48 3.30
N GLU A 176 13.37 -1.76 2.07
CA GLU A 176 13.18 -3.13 1.61
C GLU A 176 14.49 -3.91 1.48
N SER A 177 15.58 -3.25 1.08
CA SER A 177 16.91 -3.85 1.01
C SER A 177 17.58 -4.07 2.38
N GLY A 178 16.98 -3.53 3.46
CA GLY A 178 17.52 -3.62 4.82
C GLY A 178 18.50 -2.51 5.20
N ASP A 179 18.73 -1.52 4.34
CA ASP A 179 19.56 -0.34 4.62
C ASP A 179 18.73 0.73 5.38
N MET A 180 18.45 0.45 6.66
CA MET A 180 17.72 1.37 7.54
C MET A 180 18.35 2.76 7.66
N PRO A 181 19.69 2.91 7.76
CA PRO A 181 20.33 4.23 7.77
C PRO A 181 20.04 5.04 6.50
N ALA A 182 20.12 4.42 5.31
CA ALA A 182 19.80 5.12 4.08
C ALA A 182 18.30 5.45 3.98
N ALA A 183 17.42 4.51 4.35
CA ALA A 183 15.97 4.73 4.37
C ALA A 183 15.59 5.94 5.23
N ARG A 184 16.11 5.97 6.47
CA ARG A 184 15.93 7.07 7.41
C ARG A 184 16.40 8.39 6.83
N ARG A 185 17.60 8.45 6.24
CA ARG A 185 18.13 9.69 5.63
C ARG A 185 17.21 10.23 4.53
N TYR A 186 16.65 9.36 3.69
CA TYR A 186 15.71 9.78 2.65
C TYR A 186 14.41 10.31 3.25
N TRP A 187 13.82 9.62 4.22
CA TRP A 187 12.57 10.05 4.85
C TRP A 187 12.73 11.30 5.73
N GLU A 188 13.88 11.49 6.37
CA GLU A 188 14.19 12.73 7.09
C GLU A 188 14.21 13.96 6.17
N SER A 189 14.50 13.79 4.87
CA SER A 189 14.48 14.86 3.87
C SER A 189 13.10 15.22 3.34
N LEU A 190 12.07 14.44 3.68
CA LEU A 190 10.68 14.75 3.33
C LEU A 190 10.16 15.92 4.18
N PRO A 191 9.13 16.64 3.71
CA PRO A 191 8.41 17.60 4.53
C PRO A 191 7.80 16.92 5.76
N ASP A 192 7.60 17.68 6.83
CA ASP A 192 6.86 17.19 7.99
C ASP A 192 5.43 16.81 7.59
N GLY A 193 5.01 15.61 8.00
CA GLY A 193 3.72 15.06 7.67
C GLY A 193 3.58 13.58 8.06
N PRO A 194 2.37 13.03 7.98
CA PRO A 194 2.06 11.69 8.47
C PRO A 194 2.87 10.59 7.80
N ALA A 195 3.07 10.66 6.47
CA ALA A 195 3.88 9.68 5.74
C ALA A 195 5.34 9.64 6.22
N ARG A 196 5.95 10.82 6.44
CA ARG A 196 7.31 10.92 6.98
C ARG A 196 7.40 10.30 8.37
N TRP A 197 6.50 10.68 9.29
CA TRP A 197 6.55 10.17 10.66
C TRP A 197 6.32 8.67 10.72
N HIS A 198 5.34 8.15 9.96
CA HIS A 198 5.11 6.73 9.89
C HIS A 198 6.32 5.97 9.34
N ASN A 199 6.90 6.43 8.23
CA ASN A 199 8.05 5.76 7.62
C ASN A 199 9.27 5.78 8.55
N LEU A 200 9.54 6.91 9.23
CA LEU A 200 10.58 6.97 10.26
C LEU A 200 10.28 6.02 11.44
N GLY A 201 9.01 5.90 11.83
CA GLY A 201 8.55 4.93 12.83
C GLY A 201 8.87 3.50 12.43
N LEU A 202 8.63 3.13 11.15
CA LEU A 202 8.98 1.81 10.62
C LEU A 202 10.48 1.55 10.67
N ALA A 203 11.32 2.49 10.21
CA ALA A 203 12.78 2.33 10.28
C ALA A 203 13.26 2.18 11.73
N ALA A 204 12.69 2.95 12.66
CA ALA A 204 13.02 2.87 14.08
C ALA A 204 12.61 1.51 14.67
N LEU A 205 11.40 1.04 14.39
CA LEU A 205 10.88 -0.24 14.84
C LEU A 205 11.79 -1.40 14.39
N VAL A 206 12.09 -1.48 13.08
CA VAL A 206 12.97 -2.52 12.51
C VAL A 206 14.39 -2.47 13.10
N SER A 207 14.87 -1.27 13.45
CA SER A 207 16.19 -1.08 14.04
C SER A 207 16.22 -1.27 15.57
N GLY A 208 15.11 -1.66 16.20
CA GLY A 208 15.00 -1.80 17.66
C GLY A 208 15.08 -0.48 18.43
N SER A 209 14.81 0.64 17.77
CA SER A 209 14.79 1.98 18.36
C SER A 209 13.37 2.40 18.77
N PRO A 210 13.21 3.30 19.77
CA PRO A 210 11.89 3.80 20.15
C PRO A 210 11.13 4.42 18.97
N SER A 211 9.96 3.88 18.65
CA SER A 211 9.17 4.26 17.47
C SER A 211 7.74 4.71 17.77
N ARG A 212 7.20 4.41 18.97
CA ARG A 212 5.82 4.72 19.37
C ARG A 212 5.40 6.17 19.08
N ALA A 213 6.20 7.14 19.54
CA ALA A 213 5.88 8.56 19.39
C ALA A 213 5.76 9.01 17.92
N LEU A 214 6.55 8.41 17.01
CA LEU A 214 6.46 8.71 15.57
C LEU A 214 5.15 8.22 14.98
N PHE A 215 4.70 7.02 15.37
CA PHE A 215 3.43 6.47 14.93
C PHE A 215 2.22 7.21 15.53
N GLU A 216 2.27 7.59 16.80
CA GLU A 216 1.23 8.43 17.42
C GLU A 216 1.12 9.78 16.71
N GLN A 217 2.27 10.39 16.36
CA GLN A 217 2.29 11.65 15.62
C GLN A 217 1.70 11.49 14.21
N ALA A 218 1.97 10.37 13.52
CA ALA A 218 1.36 10.06 12.23
C ALA A 218 -0.16 9.88 12.35
N ALA A 219 -0.63 9.09 13.31
CA ALA A 219 -2.06 8.82 13.52
C ALA A 219 -2.84 10.11 13.84
N ASN A 220 -2.30 10.96 14.73
CA ASN A 220 -2.94 12.21 15.15
C ASN A 220 -3.05 13.26 14.03
N ALA A 221 -2.30 13.12 12.94
CA ALA A 221 -2.34 14.04 11.82
C ALA A 221 -3.23 13.57 10.65
N LEU A 222 -3.86 12.41 10.80
CA LEU A 222 -4.78 11.82 9.84
C LEU A 222 -6.18 11.80 10.43
N GLU A 223 -7.19 11.88 9.57
CA GLU A 223 -8.59 11.75 9.99
C GLU A 223 -8.89 10.32 10.44
N ASP A 224 -9.77 10.15 11.43
CA ASP A 224 -10.14 8.82 11.96
C ASP A 224 -10.73 7.87 10.89
N ALA A 225 -11.27 8.41 9.79
CA ALA A 225 -11.80 7.63 8.69
C ALA A 225 -10.72 7.17 7.69
N ASP A 226 -9.50 7.70 7.81
CA ASP A 226 -8.39 7.34 6.93
C ASP A 226 -7.83 5.97 7.35
N PRO A 227 -7.75 4.97 6.45
CA PRO A 227 -7.14 3.69 6.78
C PRO A 227 -5.69 3.82 7.29
N TRP A 228 -4.96 4.86 6.89
CA TRP A 228 -3.62 5.15 7.38
C TRP A 228 -3.57 5.57 8.84
N HIS A 229 -4.63 6.22 9.34
CA HIS A 229 -4.76 6.55 10.75
C HIS A 229 -4.74 5.25 11.58
N HIS A 230 -5.60 4.29 11.22
CA HIS A 230 -5.72 3.02 11.95
C HIS A 230 -4.43 2.20 11.88
N LEU A 231 -3.75 2.20 10.73
CA LEU A 231 -2.46 1.54 10.59
C LEU A 231 -1.41 2.15 11.52
N ALA A 232 -1.28 3.47 11.53
CA ALA A 232 -0.33 4.17 12.40
C ALA A 232 -0.65 3.91 13.88
N ALA A 233 -1.94 3.93 14.26
CA ALA A 233 -2.38 3.62 15.62
C ALA A 233 -2.04 2.17 16.02
N LEU A 234 -2.23 1.19 15.13
CA LEU A 234 -1.82 -0.19 15.37
C LEU A 234 -0.32 -0.31 15.62
N TYR A 235 0.50 0.35 14.78
CA TYR A 235 1.95 0.33 14.95
C TYR A 235 2.39 1.00 16.26
N ALA A 236 1.74 2.10 16.67
CA ALA A 236 2.02 2.72 17.96
C ALA A 236 1.78 1.76 19.13
N GLU A 237 0.72 0.96 19.07
CA GLU A 237 0.38 -0.01 20.12
C GLU A 237 1.43 -1.13 20.22
N ILE A 238 1.80 -1.75 19.09
CA ILE A 238 2.78 -2.86 19.08
C ILE A 238 4.22 -2.40 19.32
N SER A 239 4.54 -1.12 19.13
CA SER A 239 5.85 -0.53 19.45
C SER A 239 6.12 -0.38 20.95
N SER A 240 5.20 -0.84 21.81
CA SER A 240 5.23 -0.64 23.27
C SER A 240 5.46 -1.90 24.09
N SER A 241 5.34 -3.05 23.43
CA SER A 241 5.63 -4.39 23.93
C SER A 241 7.09 -4.75 23.73
#